data_AF-A0A427L7Y6-F1
#
_entry.id   AF-A0A427L7Y6-F1
#
_cell.length_a   1.000
_cell.length_b   1.000
_cell.length_c   1.000
_cell.angle_alpha   90.00
_cell.angle_beta   90.00
_cell.angle_gamma   90.00
#
_symmetry.space_group_name_H-M   'P 1'
#
loop_
_entity.id
_entity.type
_entity.pdbx_description
1 polymer ?
#
loop_
_entity_poly.entity_id
_entity_poly.type
_entity_poly.pdbx_seq_one_letter_code
_entity_poly.pdbx_strand_id
1 'polypeptide(L)'
;MRLRKIRRAVLLATVAAATSLLSAGAGAQSPGIMYHRTFYSDATLTVQVGWYIDRCSNGRVVAAPVHGTTSAYYTLEAVGSCPGGYW
;
A
#
# COMPACT_ATOMS: atom_id res chain seq x y z
N MET A 1 -44.36 43.44 -26.28
CA MET A 1 -43.03 43.04 -25.78
C MET A 1 -43.22 42.07 -24.61
N ARG A 2 -42.48 40.95 -24.57
CA ARG A 2 -42.24 40.05 -23.40
C ARG A 2 -43.47 39.19 -22.99
N LEU A 3 -43.39 37.88 -22.68
CA LEU A 3 -42.34 37.06 -22.11
C LEU A 3 -42.20 35.71 -22.88
N ARG A 4 -40.98 35.36 -23.31
CA ARG A 4 -40.59 33.98 -23.68
C ARG A 4 -39.23 33.68 -23.06
N LYS A 5 -39.13 33.52 -21.74
CA LYS A 5 -37.83 33.27 -21.08
C LYS A 5 -37.82 32.33 -19.86
N ILE A 6 -38.84 31.47 -19.65
CA ILE A 6 -38.87 30.63 -18.43
C ILE A 6 -38.66 29.12 -18.70
N ARG A 7 -38.67 28.65 -19.94
CA ARG A 7 -38.64 27.20 -20.23
C ARG A 7 -37.27 26.53 -20.26
N ARG A 8 -36.16 27.25 -20.06
CA ARG A 8 -34.80 26.72 -20.23
C ARG A 8 -34.00 26.53 -18.94
N ALA A 9 -34.55 26.88 -17.78
CA ALA A 9 -33.80 26.83 -16.52
C ALA A 9 -33.91 25.48 -15.78
N VAL A 10 -34.91 24.64 -16.08
CA VAL A 10 -35.21 23.44 -15.28
C VAL A 10 -34.37 22.22 -15.71
N LEU A 11 -33.91 22.16 -16.96
CA LEU A 11 -33.20 20.99 -17.51
C LEU A 11 -31.69 20.95 -17.23
N LEU A 12 -31.11 22.02 -16.65
CA LEU A 12 -29.69 22.07 -16.28
C LEU A 12 -29.43 21.58 -14.84
N ALA A 13 -30.47 21.36 -14.05
CA ALA A 13 -30.33 20.97 -12.63
C ALA A 13 -30.08 19.46 -12.42
N THR A 14 -30.30 18.61 -13.43
CA THR A 14 -30.25 17.15 -13.27
C THR A 14 -28.86 16.53 -13.48
N VAL A 15 -27.91 17.24 -14.10
CA VAL A 15 -26.57 16.67 -14.39
C VAL A 15 -25.57 16.93 -13.24
N ALA A 16 -25.79 17.96 -12.41
CA ALA A 16 -24.89 18.28 -11.30
C ALA A 16 -25.05 17.37 -10.07
N ALA A 17 -26.15 16.60 -9.98
CA ALA A 17 -26.45 15.75 -8.83
C ALA A 17 -25.85 14.32 -8.92
N ALA A 18 -25.28 13.92 -10.06
CA ALA A 18 -24.76 12.57 -10.26
C ALA A 18 -23.24 12.43 -10.01
N THR A 19 -22.53 13.52 -9.75
CA THR A 19 -21.07 13.52 -9.53
C THR A 19 -20.63 13.49 -8.07
N SER A 20 -21.57 13.57 -7.12
CA SER A 20 -21.25 13.35 -5.71
C SER A 20 -21.29 11.86 -5.41
N LEU A 21 -20.23 11.34 -4.78
CA LEU A 21 -20.07 9.98 -4.22
C LEU A 21 -19.22 9.00 -5.05
N LEU A 22 -18.18 9.48 -5.72
CA LEU A 22 -16.92 8.70 -5.73
C LEU A 22 -16.18 9.03 -4.43
N SER A 23 -16.74 8.55 -3.32
CA SER A 23 -16.02 8.46 -2.06
C SER A 23 -14.93 7.41 -2.28
N ALA A 24 -13.74 7.84 -2.69
CA ALA A 24 -12.55 7.02 -2.57
C ALA A 24 -12.39 6.74 -1.07
N GLY A 25 -12.92 5.62 -0.61
CA GLY A 25 -12.79 5.20 0.77
C GLY A 25 -11.30 5.09 1.06
N ALA A 26 -10.83 5.79 2.09
CA ALA A 26 -9.49 5.59 2.62
C ALA A 26 -9.34 4.10 2.92
N GLY A 27 -8.46 3.42 2.17
CA GLY A 27 -8.24 1.99 2.35
C GLY A 27 -7.40 1.80 3.61
N ALA A 28 -7.95 1.15 4.63
CA ALA A 28 -7.15 0.75 5.79
C ALA A 28 -6.29 -0.47 5.41
N GLN A 29 -4.95 -0.41 5.56
CA GLN A 29 -4.15 -1.65 5.56
C GLN A 29 -4.29 -2.30 6.90
N SER A 30 -4.49 -3.62 6.85
CA SER A 30 -4.16 -4.48 7.96
C SER A 30 -2.67 -4.30 8.34
N PRO A 31 -2.35 -4.34 9.64
CA PRO A 31 -0.98 -4.45 10.10
C PRO A 31 -0.25 -5.63 9.44
N GLY A 32 1.05 -5.46 9.19
CA GLY A 32 1.92 -6.50 8.64
C GLY A 32 3.11 -6.78 9.53
N ILE A 33 3.56 -8.03 9.61
CA ILE A 33 4.78 -8.38 10.35
C ILE A 33 5.99 -8.00 9.52
N MET A 34 6.97 -7.38 10.16
CA MET A 34 8.27 -7.05 9.59
C MET A 34 9.25 -8.15 9.96
N TYR A 35 10.01 -8.64 8.97
CA TYR A 35 11.00 -9.68 9.17
C TYR A 35 12.42 -9.17 8.92
N HIS A 36 13.35 -9.69 9.71
CA HIS A 36 14.75 -9.76 9.32
C HIS A 36 14.95 -11.04 8.52
N ARG A 37 15.31 -10.87 7.25
CA ARG A 37 15.62 -11.98 6.35
C ARG A 37 17.12 -12.15 6.25
N THR A 38 17.60 -13.34 6.57
CA THR A 38 19.00 -13.73 6.42
C THR A 38 19.12 -14.79 5.32
N PHE A 39 20.01 -14.58 4.36
CA PHE A 39 20.29 -15.48 3.24
C PHE A 39 21.55 -16.31 3.48
N TYR A 40 21.53 -17.56 3.04
CA TYR A 40 22.64 -18.50 3.20
C TYR A 40 23.11 -19.07 1.87
N SER A 41 24.35 -19.58 1.84
CA SER A 41 24.92 -20.17 0.63
C SER A 41 24.19 -21.43 0.16
N ASP A 42 23.66 -22.22 1.10
CA ASP A 42 23.06 -23.53 0.85
C ASP A 42 22.00 -23.92 1.91
N ALA A 43 21.43 -25.11 1.75
CA ALA A 43 20.39 -25.65 2.62
C ALA A 43 20.85 -25.95 4.06
N THR A 44 22.14 -25.90 4.36
CA THR A 44 22.65 -26.12 5.73
C THR A 44 22.45 -24.90 6.63
N LEU A 45 22.18 -23.73 6.04
CA LEU A 45 21.95 -22.46 6.76
C LEU A 45 23.11 -22.06 7.69
N THR A 46 24.35 -22.40 7.30
CA THR A 46 25.55 -22.15 8.13
C THR A 46 26.32 -20.91 7.72
N VAL A 47 26.42 -20.63 6.41
CA VAL A 47 27.19 -19.49 5.88
C VAL A 47 26.24 -18.42 5.39
N GLN A 48 26.21 -17.29 6.10
CA GLN A 48 25.44 -16.11 5.70
C GLN A 48 26.09 -15.44 4.48
N VAL A 49 25.29 -15.19 3.44
CA VAL A 49 25.73 -14.52 2.20
C VAL A 49 25.02 -13.18 1.98
N GLY A 50 23.96 -12.91 2.74
CA GLY A 50 23.31 -11.61 2.72
C GLY A 50 22.18 -11.49 3.73
N TRP A 51 21.64 -10.29 3.85
CA TRP A 51 20.48 -10.03 4.71
C TRP A 51 19.79 -8.71 4.34
N TYR A 52 18.54 -8.57 4.77
CA TYR A 52 17.86 -7.27 4.84
C TYR A 52 16.79 -7.31 5.94
N ILE A 53 16.44 -6.13 6.44
CA ILE A 53 15.35 -5.96 7.41
C ILE A 53 14.22 -5.23 6.71
N ASP A 54 13.00 -5.77 6.78
CA ASP A 54 11.81 -5.08 6.29
C ASP A 54 11.68 -3.69 6.95
N ARG A 55 11.12 -2.74 6.21
CA ARG A 55 10.78 -1.40 6.72
C ARG A 55 9.28 -1.14 6.57
N CYS A 56 8.73 -0.35 7.48
CA CYS A 56 7.36 0.12 7.38
C CYS A 56 7.35 1.48 6.66
N SER A 57 6.64 1.57 5.53
CA SER A 57 6.51 2.80 4.75
C SER A 57 5.05 2.98 4.33
N ASN A 58 4.44 4.11 4.70
CA ASN A 58 3.03 4.41 4.43
C ASN A 58 2.06 3.28 4.85
N GLY A 59 2.33 2.65 6.00
CA GLY A 59 1.52 1.53 6.49
C GLY A 59 1.68 0.23 5.68
N ARG A 60 2.72 0.11 4.85
CA ARG A 60 3.12 -1.11 4.13
C ARG A 60 4.44 -1.64 4.64
N VAL A 61 4.51 -2.96 4.79
CA VAL A 61 5.79 -3.66 4.89
C VAL A 61 6.43 -3.64 3.52
N VAL A 62 7.63 -3.07 3.43
CA VAL A 62 8.42 -2.98 2.20
C VAL A 62 9.82 -3.53 2.46
N ALA A 63 10.35 -4.31 1.52
CA ALA A 63 11.70 -4.84 1.63
C ALA A 63 12.74 -3.70 1.58
N ALA A 64 13.76 -3.78 2.44
CA ALA A 64 14.94 -2.94 2.33
C ALA A 64 15.90 -3.48 1.26
N PRO A 65 16.85 -2.66 0.78
CA PRO A 65 17.95 -3.14 -0.05
C PRO A 65 18.71 -4.27 0.65
N VAL A 66 19.17 -5.24 -0.14
CA VAL A 66 19.92 -6.39 0.36
C VAL A 66 21.36 -5.98 0.63
N HIS A 67 21.86 -6.30 1.82
CA HIS A 67 23.28 -6.30 2.12
C HIS A 67 23.85 -7.66 1.70
N GLY A 68 24.72 -7.68 0.67
CA GLY A 68 25.29 -8.92 0.12
C GLY A 68 24.48 -9.49 -1.04
N THR A 69 24.28 -10.81 -1.06
CA THR A 69 23.60 -11.53 -2.16
C THR A 69 22.35 -12.27 -1.68
N THR A 70 21.33 -12.31 -2.55
CA THR A 70 20.12 -13.12 -2.32
C THR A 70 20.36 -14.59 -2.61
N SER A 71 19.61 -15.45 -1.94
CA SER A 71 19.65 -16.90 -2.10
C SER A 71 18.25 -17.50 -1.88
N ALA A 72 18.01 -18.70 -2.40
CA ALA A 72 16.80 -19.46 -2.12
C ALA A 72 16.76 -19.98 -0.67
N TYR A 73 17.91 -20.06 0.00
CA TYR A 73 18.03 -20.51 1.37
C TYR A 73 18.03 -19.32 2.31
N TYR A 74 17.00 -19.18 3.13
CA TYR A 74 16.86 -18.05 4.03
C TYR A 74 16.13 -18.41 5.32
N THR A 75 16.38 -17.61 6.36
CA THR A 75 15.59 -17.59 7.61
C THR A 75 14.83 -16.27 7.72
N LEU A 76 13.72 -16.29 8.46
CA LEU A 76 12.89 -15.13 8.75
C LEU A 76 12.73 -15.01 10.26
N GLU A 77 13.22 -13.91 10.81
CA GLU A 77 13.05 -13.56 12.21
C GLU A 77 12.09 -12.39 12.31
N ALA A 78 11.01 -12.51 13.08
CA ALA A 78 10.07 -11.41 13.26
C ALA A 78 10.73 -10.31 14.12
N VAL A 79 10.89 -9.11 13.56
CA VAL A 79 11.54 -7.98 14.26
C VAL A 79 10.55 -6.92 14.73
N GLY A 80 9.30 -7.00 14.29
CA GLY A 80 8.27 -6.05 14.69
C GLY A 80 7.03 -6.13 13.83
N SER A 81 6.16 -5.15 13.99
CA SER A 81 4.97 -4.99 13.17
C SER A 81 4.93 -3.60 12.57
N CYS A 82 4.55 -3.52 11.30
CA CYS A 82 4.10 -2.31 10.66
C CYS A 82 2.62 -2.15 11.02
N PRO A 83 2.22 -1.07 11.73
CA PRO A 83 0.87 -0.92 12.28
C PRO A 83 -0.25 -0.77 11.24
N GLY A 84 0.07 -0.85 9.95
CA GLY A 84 -0.85 -0.49 8.87
C GLY A 84 -0.96 1.02 8.73
N GLY A 85 -1.89 1.48 7.90
CA GLY A 85 -2.10 2.89 7.65
C GLY A 85 -3.32 3.12 6.77
N TYR A 86 -3.64 4.38 6.54
CA TYR A 86 -4.69 4.81 5.62
C TYR A 86 -4.01 5.45 4.39
N TRP A 87 -4.42 5.06 3.19
CA TRP A 87 -4.03 5.72 1.92
C TRP A 87 -5.24 6.23 1.17
#